data_AF-A0A7K2E6B1-F1
#
_entry.id   AF-A0A7K2E6B1-F1
#
_cell.length_a   1.000
_cell.length_b   1.000
_cell.length_c   1.000
_cell.angle_alpha   90.00
_cell.angle_beta   90.00
_cell.angle_gamma   90.00
#
_symmetry.space_group_name_H-M   'P 1'
#
loop_
_entity.id
_entity.type
_entity.pdbx_description
1 polymer ?
#
loop_
_entity_poly.entity_id
_entity_poly.type
_entity_poly.pdbx_seq_one_letter_code
_entity_poly.pdbx_strand_id
1 'polypeptide(L)'
;MTCKVRLVSARALTGLAAAAFVIAVLGCSESSSGDGDGPVTGAEPPPAAEGAGAEQTESAEPDRDSASAPADSQDEQSEPAPETTTLASSTGADPSPVVIDFEPIASTPREDVPSALRDRNHPDHPKPLVDLGQIFSGGPPPDGIPPLEDPAFEPAGEVDWLAGVDPVLALEINGDARAYPLRIMTWHELVNGAVGGVPVTVSYCPLCNSAVAYDRRVGDRILDFGTSGELFNSALVMYDRQTESLWSHYTGQAVVGHLTGTELDFIPVQTVSYESFLATHPQGHVLSLDTGYSRSYGQNPYEFYDSSSRPFLLGGPFDDRLEPLTRVLALRDGGEGAVIPLDALAERRVVPFSFAGRELVALFEPGTASALDRRNIAEGRDVGATGVFVRSVDGRLLDLSVGAGGGFADATTGVVYDILGQPSDPAGAALEPVEHLDTFWFAAAAFYPDIEIIGQ
;
A
#
# COMPACT_ATOMS: atom_id res chain seq x y z
N MET A 1 55.60 0.86 4.08
CA MET A 1 55.05 0.48 5.41
C MET A 1 54.92 -1.04 5.47
N THR A 2 55.16 -1.65 6.63
CA THR A 2 55.15 -3.11 6.81
C THR A 2 53.72 -3.67 6.84
N CYS A 3 53.34 -4.43 5.82
CA CYS A 3 52.07 -5.16 5.80
C CYS A 3 52.23 -6.51 6.54
N LYS A 4 51.50 -6.72 7.64
CA LYS A 4 51.45 -8.01 8.35
C LYS A 4 50.33 -8.87 7.79
N VAL A 5 50.69 -9.91 7.03
CA VAL A 5 49.76 -10.99 6.67
C VAL A 5 49.52 -11.88 7.89
N ARG A 6 48.26 -12.20 8.18
CA ARG A 6 47.85 -13.11 9.27
C ARG A 6 47.32 -14.40 8.64
N LEU A 7 48.12 -15.46 8.58
CA LEU A 7 47.63 -16.77 8.15
C LEU A 7 46.67 -17.35 9.19
N VAL A 8 45.53 -17.87 8.73
CA VAL A 8 44.65 -18.77 9.51
C VAL A 8 44.91 -20.20 9.02
N SER A 9 45.14 -21.12 9.96
CA SER A 9 45.40 -22.53 9.65
C SER A 9 44.09 -23.31 9.61
N ALA A 10 43.73 -23.84 8.43
CA ALA A 10 42.68 -24.85 8.32
C ALA A 10 43.22 -26.24 8.73
N ARG A 11 42.49 -26.97 9.58
CA ARG A 11 42.77 -28.39 9.87
C ARG A 11 42.10 -29.25 8.80
N ALA A 12 42.85 -30.17 8.20
CA ALA A 12 42.31 -31.14 7.26
C ALA A 12 41.48 -32.22 7.97
N LEU A 13 40.31 -32.52 7.42
CA LEU A 13 39.59 -33.78 7.61
C LEU A 13 39.64 -34.57 6.30
N THR A 14 39.76 -35.88 6.41
CA THR A 14 40.11 -36.80 5.32
C THR A 14 38.92 -37.19 4.45
N GLY A 15 39.01 -36.96 3.13
CA GLY A 15 38.07 -37.47 2.12
C GLY A 15 38.47 -37.01 0.72
N LEU A 16 38.42 -37.91 -0.27
CA LEU A 16 38.90 -37.76 -1.66
C LEU A 16 38.89 -36.33 -2.26
N ALA A 17 40.05 -35.92 -2.80
CA ALA A 17 40.24 -34.62 -3.41
C ALA A 17 39.92 -34.59 -4.92
N ALA A 18 39.17 -33.58 -5.35
CA ALA A 18 39.32 -32.96 -6.66
C ALA A 18 39.81 -31.52 -6.41
N ALA A 19 40.98 -31.17 -6.92
CA ALA A 19 41.62 -29.88 -6.65
C ALA A 19 41.34 -28.89 -7.79
N ALA A 20 40.76 -27.73 -7.45
CA ALA A 20 40.69 -26.57 -8.34
C ALA A 20 41.54 -25.44 -7.76
N PHE A 21 42.47 -24.90 -8.56
CA PHE A 21 43.27 -23.72 -8.21
C PHE A 21 42.53 -22.46 -8.64
N VAL A 22 42.33 -21.51 -7.70
CA VAL A 22 41.92 -20.15 -8.04
C VAL A 22 43.16 -19.30 -8.26
N ILE A 23 43.28 -18.70 -9.45
CA ILE A 23 44.31 -17.71 -9.77
C ILE A 23 43.73 -16.33 -9.51
N ALA A 24 44.23 -15.64 -8.50
CA ALA A 24 43.95 -14.21 -8.31
C ALA A 24 44.95 -13.38 -9.13
N VAL A 25 44.45 -12.60 -10.10
CA VAL A 25 45.24 -11.61 -10.84
C VAL A 25 44.94 -10.23 -10.27
N LEU A 26 45.97 -9.58 -9.72
CA LEU A 26 45.93 -8.18 -9.30
C LEU A 26 46.27 -7.27 -10.48
N GLY A 27 45.40 -6.31 -10.77
CA GLY A 27 45.67 -5.18 -11.67
C GLY A 27 45.44 -3.86 -10.93
N CYS A 28 46.39 -2.92 -11.04
CA CYS A 28 46.32 -1.61 -10.39
C CYS A 28 46.56 -0.47 -11.39
N SER A 29 46.03 0.72 -11.06
CA SER A 29 46.30 2.03 -11.65
C SER A 29 45.74 2.26 -13.08
N GLU A 30 45.43 3.48 -13.52
CA GLU A 30 45.78 4.83 -13.03
C GLU A 30 44.59 5.80 -12.88
N SER A 31 44.85 6.92 -12.20
CA SER A 31 43.93 8.04 -11.97
C SER A 31 44.13 9.19 -12.96
N SER A 32 43.07 9.89 -13.37
CA SER A 32 43.16 11.24 -13.93
C SER A 32 42.05 12.15 -13.42
N SER A 33 42.42 13.33 -12.91
CA SER A 33 41.55 14.39 -12.41
C SER A 33 40.90 15.21 -13.53
N GLY A 34 39.69 15.70 -13.30
CA GLY A 34 39.05 16.74 -14.12
C GLY A 34 37.87 17.38 -13.38
N ASP A 35 37.99 18.65 -13.01
CA ASP A 35 36.95 19.42 -12.32
C ASP A 35 35.72 19.69 -13.20
N GLY A 36 34.56 19.83 -12.57
CA GLY A 36 33.28 20.07 -13.26
C GLY A 36 32.15 20.41 -12.30
N ASP A 37 32.38 21.38 -11.42
CA ASP A 37 31.41 21.83 -10.41
C ASP A 37 30.25 22.61 -11.06
N GLY A 38 29.01 22.27 -10.70
CA GLY A 38 27.80 22.86 -11.28
C GLY A 38 26.56 22.42 -10.50
N PRO A 39 25.72 23.37 -10.00
CA PRO A 39 24.63 23.02 -9.09
C PRO A 39 23.49 22.33 -9.84
N VAL A 40 23.19 21.09 -9.47
CA VAL A 40 21.96 20.41 -9.89
C VAL A 40 20.80 20.98 -9.06
N THR A 41 19.88 21.65 -9.72
CA THR A 41 18.62 22.10 -9.12
C THR A 41 17.75 20.89 -8.78
N GLY A 42 17.69 20.53 -7.50
CA GLY A 42 16.69 19.59 -7.01
C GLY A 42 15.28 20.19 -7.16
N ALA A 43 14.32 19.37 -7.58
CA ALA A 43 12.92 19.73 -7.49
C ALA A 43 12.50 19.80 -6.02
N GLU A 44 11.68 20.79 -5.66
CA GLU A 44 11.12 20.89 -4.31
C GLU A 44 10.14 19.74 -4.03
N PRO A 45 10.04 19.24 -2.78
CA PRO A 45 8.96 18.34 -2.39
C PRO A 45 7.61 19.06 -2.49
N PRO A 46 6.48 18.34 -2.65
CA PRO A 46 5.16 18.94 -2.71
C PRO A 46 4.87 19.76 -1.43
N PRO A 47 4.27 20.96 -1.54
CA PRO A 47 4.09 21.84 -0.40
C PRO A 47 3.10 21.25 0.60
N ALA A 48 3.50 21.21 1.87
CA ALA A 48 2.58 20.96 2.97
C ALA A 48 1.50 22.07 2.99
N ALA A 49 0.22 21.68 2.98
CA ALA A 49 -0.87 22.63 2.99
C ALA A 49 -0.98 23.34 4.35
N GLU A 50 -0.77 24.66 4.36
CA GLU A 50 -0.96 25.48 5.57
C GLU A 50 -2.43 25.47 6.02
N GLY A 51 -2.67 24.97 7.24
CA GLY A 51 -3.99 25.02 7.87
C GLY A 51 -4.32 26.42 8.36
N ALA A 52 -5.19 27.14 7.64
CA ALA A 52 -5.77 28.39 8.11
C ALA A 52 -6.82 28.12 9.21
N GLY A 53 -6.50 28.47 10.45
CA GLY A 53 -7.45 28.40 11.57
C GLY A 53 -8.57 29.43 11.42
N ALA A 54 -9.81 29.01 11.68
CA ALA A 54 -10.99 29.88 11.69
C ALA A 54 -11.56 30.00 13.12
N GLU A 55 -11.18 31.06 13.83
CA GLU A 55 -11.93 31.51 15.00
C GLU A 55 -13.22 32.21 14.55
N GLN A 56 -14.32 31.92 15.25
CA GLN A 56 -15.61 32.57 15.03
C GLN A 56 -15.57 34.02 15.53
N THR A 57 -16.23 34.95 14.82
CA THR A 57 -16.91 36.07 15.50
C THR A 57 -18.08 36.60 14.65
N GLU A 58 -19.15 36.88 15.37
CA GLU A 58 -20.45 37.35 14.90
C GLU A 58 -20.47 38.88 14.74
N SER A 59 -21.15 39.45 13.72
CA SER A 59 -22.22 40.47 13.89
C SER A 59 -22.58 41.33 12.64
N ALA A 60 -23.89 41.52 12.49
CA ALA A 60 -24.63 42.72 12.03
C ALA A 60 -24.44 43.33 10.62
N GLU A 61 -25.55 43.34 9.86
CA GLU A 61 -25.89 44.39 8.87
C GLU A 61 -26.25 45.74 9.56
N PRO A 62 -26.43 46.87 8.84
CA PRO A 62 -27.76 47.14 8.24
C PRO A 62 -27.81 48.03 6.96
N ASP A 63 -28.96 48.01 6.27
CA ASP A 63 -29.65 49.13 5.59
C ASP A 63 -28.90 49.96 4.48
N ARG A 64 -29.47 50.35 3.32
CA ARG A 64 -30.86 50.76 3.03
C ARG A 64 -31.09 51.15 1.54
N ASP A 65 -32.37 51.23 1.15
CA ASP A 65 -32.99 52.16 0.16
C ASP A 65 -32.58 52.12 -1.35
N SER A 66 -33.45 52.45 -2.33
CA SER A 66 -34.94 52.45 -2.45
C SER A 66 -35.35 52.88 -3.87
N ALA A 67 -36.64 52.69 -4.23
CA ALA A 67 -37.39 53.32 -5.35
C ALA A 67 -37.01 52.94 -6.82
N SER A 68 -37.92 52.95 -7.81
CA SER A 68 -39.38 53.20 -7.83
C SER A 68 -40.08 52.64 -9.09
N ALA A 69 -41.40 52.44 -9.00
CA ALA A 69 -42.36 51.93 -10.01
C ALA A 69 -42.80 53.05 -11.03
N PRO A 70 -43.97 53.04 -11.78
CA PRO A 70 -45.13 52.12 -11.78
C PRO A 70 -45.86 51.87 -13.15
N ALA A 71 -47.09 51.28 -13.06
CA ALA A 71 -48.26 51.37 -13.96
C ALA A 71 -48.36 50.33 -15.12
N ASP A 72 -49.53 49.86 -15.61
CA ASP A 72 -50.96 49.88 -15.18
C ASP A 72 -51.80 48.92 -16.10
N SER A 73 -53.09 48.56 -15.93
CA SER A 73 -54.15 48.71 -14.89
C SER A 73 -55.41 47.86 -15.24
N GLN A 74 -56.08 47.19 -14.27
CA GLN A 74 -57.54 46.81 -14.23
C GLN A 74 -58.09 45.84 -15.32
N ASP A 75 -59.22 45.11 -15.19
CA ASP A 75 -60.08 44.56 -14.11
C ASP A 75 -61.07 43.56 -14.79
N GLU A 76 -61.55 42.50 -14.12
CA GLU A 76 -62.96 41.99 -14.18
C GLU A 76 -63.16 40.65 -13.40
N GLN A 77 -64.43 40.25 -13.19
CA GLN A 77 -64.89 39.41 -12.07
C GLN A 77 -65.45 38.02 -12.47
N SER A 78 -65.49 37.10 -11.48
CA SER A 78 -66.50 36.03 -11.24
C SER A 78 -66.08 34.55 -11.39
N GLU A 79 -66.59 33.74 -10.46
CA GLU A 79 -66.34 32.33 -10.06
C GLU A 79 -67.07 31.24 -10.92
N PRO A 80 -66.96 29.91 -10.65
CA PRO A 80 -65.79 29.08 -10.24
C PRO A 80 -65.69 27.66 -10.90
N ALA A 81 -64.60 26.94 -10.58
CA ALA A 81 -64.44 25.46 -10.49
C ALA A 81 -64.28 24.62 -11.80
N PRO A 82 -63.66 23.41 -11.74
CA PRO A 82 -63.08 22.70 -10.59
C PRO A 82 -61.55 22.43 -10.69
N GLU A 83 -61.03 21.79 -9.65
CA GLU A 83 -59.63 21.44 -9.42
C GLU A 83 -58.96 20.69 -10.59
N THR A 84 -57.72 21.05 -10.90
CA THR A 84 -56.79 20.18 -11.61
C THR A 84 -55.49 20.16 -10.82
N THR A 85 -55.12 18.97 -10.35
CA THR A 85 -53.93 18.72 -9.53
C THR A 85 -52.67 19.28 -10.18
N THR A 86 -52.06 20.27 -9.53
CA THR A 86 -50.71 20.71 -9.86
C THR A 86 -49.75 19.54 -9.60
N LEU A 87 -49.12 19.03 -10.66
CA LEU A 87 -47.93 18.20 -10.54
C LEU A 87 -46.85 19.03 -9.85
N ALA A 88 -46.65 18.79 -8.56
CA ALA A 88 -45.51 19.32 -7.84
C ALA A 88 -44.25 18.75 -8.51
N SER A 89 -43.41 19.64 -9.04
CA SER A 89 -42.08 19.30 -9.50
C SER A 89 -41.31 18.73 -8.32
N SER A 90 -41.14 17.41 -8.29
CA SER A 90 -40.19 16.79 -7.36
C SER A 90 -38.78 17.21 -7.79
N THR A 91 -38.24 18.22 -7.11
CA THR A 91 -36.80 18.43 -7.06
C THR A 91 -36.20 17.15 -6.47
N GLY A 92 -35.61 16.31 -7.32
CA GLY A 92 -34.82 15.18 -6.85
C GLY A 92 -33.69 15.75 -6.02
N ALA A 93 -33.72 15.50 -4.71
CA ALA A 93 -32.50 15.49 -3.95
C ALA A 93 -31.72 14.27 -4.46
N ASP A 94 -30.51 14.51 -4.95
CA ASP A 94 -29.54 13.42 -5.11
C ASP A 94 -29.42 12.72 -3.76
N PRO A 95 -29.59 11.39 -3.67
CA PRO A 95 -29.31 10.70 -2.43
C PRO A 95 -27.81 10.83 -2.17
N SER A 96 -27.43 11.51 -1.09
CA SER A 96 -26.05 11.47 -0.60
C SER A 96 -25.62 10.00 -0.47
N PRO A 97 -24.36 9.66 -0.82
CA PRO A 97 -23.88 8.27 -0.78
C PRO A 97 -24.12 7.66 0.61
N VAL A 98 -24.46 6.37 0.64
CA VAL A 98 -24.70 5.65 1.89
C VAL A 98 -23.36 5.40 2.57
N VAL A 99 -23.07 6.20 3.60
CA VAL A 99 -21.88 6.04 4.42
C VAL A 99 -22.19 5.12 5.61
N ILE A 100 -21.31 4.16 5.85
CA ILE A 100 -21.39 3.10 6.87
C ILE A 100 -20.20 3.24 7.82
N ASP A 101 -20.51 3.51 9.08
CA ASP A 101 -19.57 3.44 10.19
C ASP A 101 -19.49 1.99 10.70
N PHE A 102 -18.28 1.45 10.81
CA PHE A 102 -18.03 0.16 11.46
C PHE A 102 -17.69 0.35 12.94
N GLU A 103 -18.01 -0.62 13.79
CA GLU A 103 -17.72 -0.53 15.22
C GLU A 103 -16.19 -0.51 15.46
N PRO A 104 -15.64 0.57 16.05
CA PRO A 104 -14.21 0.72 16.24
C PRO A 104 -13.71 -0.18 17.38
N ILE A 105 -12.50 -0.73 17.22
CA ILE A 105 -11.82 -1.43 18.32
C ILE A 105 -10.82 -0.45 18.96
N ALA A 106 -11.14 0.00 20.17
CA ALA A 106 -10.31 0.94 20.90
C ALA A 106 -8.90 0.39 21.15
N SER A 107 -7.89 1.22 20.90
CA SER A 107 -6.49 0.91 21.18
C SER A 107 -6.13 1.00 22.66
N THR A 108 -4.96 0.47 23.01
CA THR A 108 -4.40 0.61 24.35
C THR A 108 -3.99 2.06 24.60
N PRO A 109 -4.25 2.62 25.81
CA PRO A 109 -3.77 3.95 26.17
C PRO A 109 -2.25 4.07 26.07
N ARG A 110 -1.78 5.30 25.78
CA ARG A 110 -0.37 5.63 25.71
C ARG A 110 0.37 5.32 27.02
N GLU A 111 1.55 4.73 26.90
CA GLU A 111 2.45 4.38 28.00
C GLU A 111 3.43 5.53 28.31
N ASP A 112 3.84 5.63 29.58
CA ASP A 112 4.88 6.56 30.05
C ASP A 112 6.26 5.93 29.87
N VAL A 113 6.68 5.79 28.61
CA VAL A 113 7.98 5.25 28.20
C VAL A 113 8.74 6.25 27.31
N PRO A 114 10.08 6.16 27.25
CA PRO A 114 10.86 6.96 26.31
C PRO A 114 10.44 6.71 24.86
N SER A 115 10.58 7.75 24.04
CA SER A 115 10.05 7.82 22.67
C SER A 115 11.18 7.79 21.65
N ALA A 116 11.19 6.82 20.74
CA ALA A 116 12.18 6.78 19.67
C ALA A 116 11.93 7.84 18.60
N LEU A 117 10.66 8.25 18.43
CA LEU A 117 10.25 9.37 17.58
C LEU A 117 10.85 10.72 18.05
N ARG A 118 11.20 10.85 19.33
CA ARG A 118 11.80 12.07 19.91
C ARG A 118 13.29 11.92 20.23
N ASP A 119 13.71 10.78 20.76
CA ASP A 119 15.12 10.46 21.06
C ASP A 119 15.40 8.97 20.83
N ARG A 120 15.67 8.62 19.56
CA ARG A 120 16.13 7.28 19.15
C ARG A 120 17.39 6.75 19.87
N ASN A 121 18.14 7.59 20.58
CA ASN A 121 19.35 7.21 21.31
C ASN A 121 19.11 7.07 22.83
N HIS A 122 17.86 7.15 23.30
CA HIS A 122 17.56 7.07 24.73
C HIS A 122 18.11 5.78 25.36
N PRO A 123 18.84 5.83 26.49
CA PRO A 123 19.59 4.69 27.02
C PRO A 123 18.73 3.50 27.50
N ASP A 124 17.44 3.73 27.74
CA ASP A 124 16.49 2.69 28.13
C ASP A 124 15.88 1.94 26.93
N HIS A 125 16.16 2.36 25.69
CA HIS A 125 15.77 1.58 24.52
C HIS A 125 16.62 0.31 24.40
N PRO A 126 16.05 -0.83 23.96
CA PRO A 126 16.82 -1.93 23.44
C PRO A 126 17.73 -1.46 22.29
N LYS A 127 18.79 -2.23 22.02
CA LYS A 127 19.70 -1.90 20.92
C LYS A 127 18.92 -1.89 19.58
N PRO A 128 19.02 -0.81 18.77
CA PRO A 128 18.44 -0.75 17.44
C PRO A 128 18.84 -1.95 16.56
N LEU A 129 17.89 -2.39 15.71
CA LEU A 129 18.11 -3.46 14.74
C LEU A 129 18.71 -2.96 13.42
N VAL A 130 18.57 -1.67 13.13
CA VAL A 130 19.13 -1.00 11.94
C VAL A 130 20.15 0.07 12.35
N ASP A 131 20.96 0.53 11.40
CA ASP A 131 21.78 1.73 11.62
C ASP A 131 20.85 2.96 11.67
N LEU A 132 20.90 3.71 12.77
CA LEU A 132 20.10 4.92 12.97
C LEU A 132 20.41 6.03 11.95
N GLY A 133 21.56 5.96 11.27
CA GLY A 133 21.91 6.84 10.15
C GLY A 133 21.22 6.47 8.82
N GLN A 134 20.60 5.29 8.72
CA GLN A 134 19.78 4.87 7.57
C GLN A 134 18.29 5.24 7.72
N ILE A 135 17.86 5.69 8.91
CA ILE A 135 16.53 6.27 9.13
C ILE A 135 16.65 7.79 9.01
N PHE A 136 16.02 8.37 7.99
CA PHE A 136 16.10 9.79 7.67
C PHE A 136 14.71 10.38 7.35
N SER A 137 14.53 11.69 7.55
CA SER A 137 13.25 12.34 7.24
C SER A 137 12.97 12.39 5.74
N GLY A 138 11.75 12.02 5.35
CA GLY A 138 11.20 12.20 4.01
C GLY A 138 10.70 13.62 3.73
N GLY A 139 10.69 14.51 4.73
CA GLY A 139 10.20 15.89 4.63
C GLY A 139 9.03 16.22 5.57
N PRO A 140 7.93 15.42 5.58
CA PRO A 140 6.83 15.62 6.51
C PRO A 140 7.25 15.47 7.98
N PRO A 141 6.62 16.18 8.93
CA PRO A 141 6.68 15.84 10.35
C PRO A 141 5.89 14.54 10.63
N PRO A 142 5.96 13.98 11.85
CA PRO A 142 5.07 12.91 12.28
C PRO A 142 3.59 13.31 12.12
N ASP A 143 2.77 12.39 11.63
CA ASP A 143 1.37 12.58 11.18
C ASP A 143 1.18 13.70 10.13
N GLY A 144 2.25 14.20 9.50
CA GLY A 144 2.20 15.21 8.44
C GLY A 144 1.55 14.70 7.15
N ILE A 145 1.64 13.39 6.92
CA ILE A 145 0.73 12.63 6.05
C ILE A 145 -0.25 11.96 7.02
N PRO A 146 -1.49 12.47 7.17
CA PRO A 146 -2.32 12.10 8.29
C PRO A 146 -2.86 10.67 8.14
N PRO A 147 -2.63 9.76 9.10
CA PRO A 147 -3.31 8.47 9.10
C PRO A 147 -4.83 8.66 9.25
N LEU A 148 -5.62 7.75 8.69
CA LEU A 148 -7.06 7.68 9.00
C LEU A 148 -7.28 6.76 10.20
N GLU A 149 -8.14 7.19 11.12
CA GLU A 149 -8.48 6.47 12.35
C GLU A 149 -9.98 6.12 12.29
N ASP A 150 -10.30 4.82 12.28
CA ASP A 150 -11.67 4.28 12.18
C ASP A 150 -12.58 4.98 11.12
N PRO A 151 -12.13 5.10 9.84
CA PRO A 151 -12.87 5.83 8.83
C PRO A 151 -14.14 5.10 8.37
N ALA A 152 -15.05 5.86 7.77
CA ALA A 152 -16.29 5.34 7.22
C ALA A 152 -16.11 4.76 5.79
N PHE A 153 -17.07 3.93 5.38
CA PHE A 153 -17.04 3.19 4.11
C PHE A 153 -18.38 3.34 3.35
N GLU A 154 -18.36 3.13 2.04
CA GLU A 154 -19.53 3.09 1.15
C GLU A 154 -19.75 1.64 0.66
N PRO A 155 -21.00 1.17 0.43
CA PRO A 155 -21.26 -0.10 -0.24
C PRO A 155 -20.59 -0.13 -1.62
N ALA A 156 -19.86 -1.19 -1.94
CA ALA A 156 -19.10 -1.25 -3.19
C ALA A 156 -20.01 -1.08 -4.43
N GLY A 157 -21.22 -1.63 -4.43
CA GLY A 157 -22.17 -1.46 -5.54
C GLY A 157 -22.72 -0.04 -5.74
N GLU A 158 -22.45 0.89 -4.83
CA GLU A 158 -22.94 2.28 -4.86
C GLU A 158 -21.83 3.32 -5.17
N VAL A 159 -20.55 2.92 -5.21
CA VAL A 159 -19.43 3.83 -5.51
C VAL A 159 -19.31 4.12 -7.01
N ASP A 160 -19.53 5.38 -7.37
CA ASP A 160 -19.51 5.91 -8.74
C ASP A 160 -18.24 6.73 -9.08
N TRP A 161 -17.46 7.12 -8.06
CA TRP A 161 -16.29 7.98 -8.20
C TRP A 161 -15.00 7.22 -8.56
N LEU A 162 -15.00 5.90 -8.46
CA LEU A 162 -13.95 5.00 -8.97
C LEU A 162 -14.27 4.54 -10.40
N ALA A 163 -13.26 4.57 -11.27
CA ALA A 163 -13.30 3.82 -12.52
C ALA A 163 -12.98 2.35 -12.24
N GLY A 164 -13.48 1.41 -13.06
CA GLY A 164 -13.25 -0.03 -12.86
C GLY A 164 -11.77 -0.41 -12.75
N VAL A 165 -10.90 0.28 -13.51
CA VAL A 165 -9.44 0.07 -13.51
C VAL A 165 -8.69 0.69 -12.32
N ASP A 166 -9.34 1.48 -11.47
CA ASP A 166 -8.64 2.08 -10.32
C ASP A 166 -8.13 1.01 -9.36
N PRO A 167 -6.85 1.08 -8.94
CA PRO A 167 -6.29 0.13 -7.99
C PRO A 167 -6.84 0.35 -6.58
N VAL A 168 -7.31 -0.74 -5.98
CA VAL A 168 -7.74 -0.84 -4.59
C VAL A 168 -6.96 -1.93 -3.87
N LEU A 169 -6.72 -1.74 -2.58
CA LEU A 169 -6.22 -2.80 -1.72
C LEU A 169 -7.40 -3.61 -1.21
N ALA A 170 -7.52 -4.86 -1.66
CA ALA A 170 -8.57 -5.78 -1.25
C ALA A 170 -8.11 -6.56 0.01
N LEU A 171 -8.89 -6.43 1.09
CA LEU A 171 -8.71 -7.12 2.36
C LEU A 171 -10.02 -7.80 2.76
N GLU A 172 -10.00 -9.11 3.00
CA GLU A 172 -11.14 -9.84 3.56
C GLU A 172 -10.74 -10.51 4.88
N ILE A 173 -11.54 -10.30 5.92
CA ILE A 173 -11.39 -11.02 7.19
C ILE A 173 -12.77 -11.51 7.64
N ASN A 174 -12.94 -12.80 7.90
CA ASN A 174 -14.18 -13.41 8.41
C ASN A 174 -15.44 -13.07 7.58
N GLY A 175 -15.31 -12.85 6.27
CA GLY A 175 -16.42 -12.46 5.37
C GLY A 175 -16.71 -10.96 5.29
N ASP A 176 -15.98 -10.12 6.03
CA ASP A 176 -15.99 -8.66 5.88
C ASP A 176 -14.90 -8.27 4.87
N ALA A 177 -15.33 -8.02 3.63
CA ALA A 177 -14.46 -7.64 2.52
C ALA A 177 -14.46 -6.12 2.32
N ARG A 178 -13.26 -5.52 2.33
CA ARG A 178 -13.06 -4.07 2.19
C ARG A 178 -12.00 -3.73 1.16
N ALA A 179 -12.28 -2.68 0.40
CA ALA A 179 -11.38 -2.06 -0.56
C ALA A 179 -10.86 -0.72 -0.02
N TYR A 180 -9.55 -0.52 -0.05
CA TYR A 180 -8.90 0.74 0.29
C TYR A 180 -8.29 1.34 -0.99
N PRO A 181 -8.96 2.29 -1.67
CA PRO A 181 -8.49 2.79 -2.96
C PRO A 181 -7.16 3.52 -2.85
N LEU A 182 -6.22 3.25 -3.76
CA LEU A 182 -4.93 3.97 -3.77
C LEU A 182 -5.11 5.46 -4.07
N ARG A 183 -6.25 5.85 -4.64
CA ARG A 183 -6.73 7.24 -4.72
C ARG A 183 -6.73 7.97 -3.38
N ILE A 184 -7.00 7.26 -2.28
CA ILE A 184 -6.99 7.77 -0.90
C ILE A 184 -5.69 7.37 -0.21
N MET A 185 -5.27 6.10 -0.31
CA MET A 185 -4.09 5.59 0.41
C MET A 185 -2.79 6.34 0.05
N THR A 186 -2.65 6.87 -1.17
CA THR A 186 -1.48 7.69 -1.58
C THR A 186 -1.39 9.04 -0.82
N TRP A 187 -2.48 9.49 -0.18
CA TRP A 187 -2.56 10.76 0.56
C TRP A 187 -2.57 10.60 2.09
N HIS A 188 -2.70 9.37 2.58
CA HIS A 188 -2.84 9.04 4.01
C HIS A 188 -1.82 8.00 4.49
N GLU A 189 -1.37 7.12 3.60
CA GLU A 189 -0.41 6.03 3.80
C GLU A 189 -0.78 4.98 4.86
N LEU A 190 -1.66 5.29 5.81
CA LEU A 190 -2.09 4.45 6.93
C LEU A 190 -3.59 4.61 7.20
N VAL A 191 -4.25 3.49 7.51
CA VAL A 191 -5.62 3.43 7.99
C VAL A 191 -5.68 2.43 9.15
N ASN A 192 -5.89 2.92 10.37
CA ASN A 192 -6.20 2.06 11.51
C ASN A 192 -7.72 1.82 11.58
N GLY A 193 -8.13 0.63 11.98
CA GLY A 193 -9.54 0.33 12.23
C GLY A 193 -9.77 -1.10 12.71
N ALA A 194 -10.92 -1.66 12.31
CA ALA A 194 -11.26 -3.06 12.51
C ALA A 194 -12.01 -3.63 11.29
N VAL A 195 -11.66 -4.86 10.88
CA VAL A 195 -12.28 -5.61 9.77
C VAL A 195 -12.58 -7.03 10.26
N GLY A 196 -13.80 -7.52 10.07
CA GLY A 196 -14.19 -8.87 10.50
C GLY A 196 -14.03 -9.15 12.01
N GLY A 197 -14.03 -8.10 12.84
CA GLY A 197 -13.74 -8.18 14.28
C GLY A 197 -12.25 -8.28 14.65
N VAL A 198 -11.34 -8.17 13.68
CA VAL A 198 -9.89 -8.07 13.90
C VAL A 198 -9.48 -6.59 13.84
N PRO A 199 -8.74 -6.07 14.84
CA PRO A 199 -8.18 -4.72 14.78
C PRO A 199 -7.01 -4.71 13.79
N VAL A 200 -7.09 -3.87 12.75
CA VAL A 200 -6.11 -3.85 11.66
C VAL A 200 -5.49 -2.47 11.48
N THR A 201 -4.26 -2.45 10.97
CA THR A 201 -3.74 -1.28 10.25
C THR A 201 -3.44 -1.67 8.81
N VAL A 202 -3.98 -0.92 7.86
CA VAL A 202 -3.74 -1.09 6.42
C VAL A 202 -2.86 0.05 5.96
N SER A 203 -1.78 -0.24 5.25
CA SER A 203 -0.80 0.76 4.88
C SER A 203 -0.35 0.63 3.43
N TYR A 204 -0.06 1.76 2.81
CA TYR A 204 0.50 1.86 1.47
C TYR A 204 1.68 2.83 1.44
N CYS A 205 2.82 2.34 0.96
CA CYS A 205 4.03 3.09 0.72
C CYS A 205 4.16 3.40 -0.77
N PRO A 206 3.82 4.61 -1.26
CA PRO A 206 3.90 4.96 -2.68
C PRO A 206 5.35 4.95 -3.20
N LEU A 207 6.32 5.33 -2.37
CA LEU A 207 7.74 5.36 -2.76
C LEU A 207 8.32 3.96 -3.06
N CYS A 208 7.82 2.93 -2.39
CA CYS A 208 8.22 1.54 -2.56
C CYS A 208 7.15 0.67 -3.25
N ASN A 209 6.04 1.28 -3.70
CA ASN A 209 4.86 0.62 -4.27
C ASN A 209 4.37 -0.58 -3.45
N SER A 210 4.42 -0.52 -2.11
CA SER A 210 4.13 -1.69 -1.26
C SER A 210 2.89 -1.47 -0.40
N ALA A 211 1.96 -2.41 -0.49
CA ALA A 211 0.76 -2.49 0.33
C ALA A 211 0.90 -3.59 1.39
N VAL A 212 0.48 -3.32 2.61
CA VAL A 212 0.53 -4.26 3.75
C VAL A 212 -0.72 -4.10 4.61
N ALA A 213 -1.16 -5.18 5.22
CA ALA A 213 -2.14 -5.14 6.30
C ALA A 213 -1.59 -5.94 7.49
N TYR A 214 -1.83 -5.45 8.69
CA TYR A 214 -1.33 -6.03 9.94
C TYR A 214 -2.45 -6.18 10.95
N ASP A 215 -2.41 -7.27 11.71
CA ASP A 215 -3.09 -7.30 13.01
C ASP A 215 -2.30 -6.40 13.97
N ARG A 216 -2.97 -5.40 14.56
CA ARG A 216 -2.32 -4.45 15.48
C ARG A 216 -2.28 -4.93 16.93
N ARG A 217 -2.58 -6.20 17.20
CA ARG A 217 -2.46 -6.82 18.54
C ARG A 217 -1.01 -7.25 18.81
N VAL A 218 -0.46 -6.75 19.92
CA VAL A 218 0.91 -7.06 20.37
C VAL A 218 0.88 -7.44 21.84
N GLY A 219 0.85 -8.75 22.13
CA GLY A 219 0.72 -9.27 23.48
C GLY A 219 -0.62 -8.89 24.12
N ASP A 220 -0.59 -8.00 25.11
CA ASP A 220 -1.77 -7.41 25.76
C ASP A 220 -2.17 -6.03 25.19
N ARG A 221 -1.43 -5.53 24.19
CA ARG A 221 -1.68 -4.24 23.53
C ARG A 221 -2.53 -4.39 22.28
N ILE A 222 -3.30 -3.36 22.00
CA ILE A 222 -3.82 -3.03 20.67
C ILE A 222 -3.17 -1.71 20.28
N LEU A 223 -2.33 -1.70 19.25
CA LEU A 223 -1.59 -0.53 18.80
C LEU A 223 -2.41 0.32 17.82
N ASP A 224 -2.10 1.61 17.74
CA ASP A 224 -2.46 2.47 16.59
C ASP A 224 -1.18 2.97 15.94
N PHE A 225 -1.15 3.06 14.62
CA PHE A 225 0.04 3.49 13.87
C PHE A 225 -0.13 4.86 13.22
N GLY A 226 0.88 5.71 13.37
CA GLY A 226 0.99 6.98 12.65
C GLY A 226 2.17 6.99 11.67
N THR A 227 2.17 7.95 10.76
CA THR A 227 3.29 8.18 9.84
C THR A 227 4.41 8.91 10.60
N SER A 228 5.63 8.39 10.62
CA SER A 228 6.72 9.06 11.37
C SER A 228 7.27 10.31 10.64
N GLY A 229 6.99 10.44 9.34
CA GLY A 229 7.70 11.37 8.45
C GLY A 229 9.12 10.91 8.10
N GLU A 230 9.51 9.71 8.51
CA GLU A 230 10.82 9.11 8.24
C GLU A 230 10.75 7.93 7.26
N LEU A 231 11.89 7.66 6.63
CA LEU A 231 12.10 6.60 5.67
C LEU A 231 13.28 5.72 6.08
N PHE A 232 13.17 4.42 5.79
CA PHE A 232 14.25 3.44 5.85
C PHE A 232 14.28 2.68 4.53
N ASN A 233 15.41 2.69 3.82
CA ASN A 233 15.53 2.17 2.44
C ASN A 233 14.47 2.76 1.47
N SER A 234 14.12 4.05 1.61
CA SER A 234 12.99 4.72 0.91
C SER A 234 11.60 4.10 1.13
N ALA A 235 11.45 3.14 2.04
CA ALA A 235 10.16 2.67 2.51
C ALA A 235 9.72 3.46 3.76
N LEU A 236 8.41 3.54 3.95
CA LEU A 236 7.78 4.25 5.06
C LEU A 236 8.21 3.67 6.42
N VAL A 237 8.50 4.54 7.39
CA VAL A 237 8.63 4.17 8.80
C VAL A 237 7.35 4.58 9.53
N MET A 238 6.65 3.60 10.10
CA MET A 238 5.49 3.83 10.96
C MET A 238 5.98 4.11 12.39
N TYR A 239 5.15 4.67 13.25
CA TYR A 239 5.36 4.63 14.69
C TYR A 239 4.08 4.22 15.42
N ASP A 240 4.19 3.48 16.53
CA ASP A 240 3.03 3.16 17.37
C ASP A 240 2.73 4.31 18.34
N ARG A 241 1.45 4.68 18.50
CA ARG A 241 1.03 5.79 19.39
C ARG A 241 1.23 5.47 20.88
N GLN A 242 1.34 4.19 21.23
CA GLN A 242 1.40 3.67 22.60
C GLN A 242 2.76 3.93 23.24
N THR A 243 3.84 3.65 22.51
CA THR A 243 5.23 3.73 23.00
C THR A 243 6.13 4.66 22.18
N GLU A 244 5.65 5.14 21.02
CA GLU A 244 6.45 5.86 20.02
C GLU A 244 7.73 5.10 19.63
N SER A 245 7.63 3.77 19.46
CA SER A 245 8.65 2.97 18.78
C SER A 245 8.52 3.15 17.27
N LEU A 246 9.62 2.99 16.53
CA LEU A 246 9.67 3.10 15.07
C LEU A 246 9.62 1.71 14.44
N TRP A 247 8.75 1.54 13.46
CA TRP A 247 8.44 0.26 12.82
C TRP A 247 8.68 0.34 11.31
N SER A 248 9.28 -0.71 10.77
CA SER A 248 9.38 -0.91 9.33
C SER A 248 8.00 -1.25 8.79
N HIS A 249 7.43 -0.39 7.93
CA HIS A 249 6.22 -0.71 7.14
C HIS A 249 6.36 -2.03 6.39
N TYR A 250 7.55 -2.28 5.84
CA TYR A 250 7.81 -3.35 4.90
C TYR A 250 7.91 -4.74 5.55
N THR A 251 8.32 -4.78 6.83
CA THR A 251 8.60 -6.04 7.54
C THR A 251 7.76 -6.24 8.80
N GLY A 252 6.95 -5.26 9.20
CA GLY A 252 6.13 -5.31 10.41
C GLY A 252 6.93 -5.30 11.71
N GLN A 253 8.24 -5.04 11.65
CA GLN A 253 9.14 -5.15 12.79
C GLN A 253 9.44 -3.78 13.41
N ALA A 254 9.36 -3.69 14.73
CA ALA A 254 9.87 -2.57 15.51
C ALA A 254 11.40 -2.56 15.46
N VAL A 255 11.99 -1.54 14.83
CA VAL A 255 13.43 -1.45 14.57
C VAL A 255 14.18 -0.56 15.58
N VAL A 256 13.47 0.37 16.23
CA VAL A 256 13.98 1.29 17.25
C VAL A 256 12.87 1.60 18.27
N GLY A 257 13.21 1.80 19.54
CA GLY A 257 12.25 2.19 20.59
C GLY A 257 11.88 1.07 21.55
N HIS A 258 10.91 1.32 22.43
CA HIS A 258 10.53 0.41 23.52
C HIS A 258 10.22 -1.02 23.05
N LEU A 259 9.55 -1.16 21.91
CA LEU A 259 9.09 -2.45 21.36
C LEU A 259 10.09 -3.13 20.41
N THR A 260 11.31 -2.61 20.26
CA THR A 260 12.34 -3.11 19.32
C THR A 260 12.49 -4.64 19.34
N GLY A 261 12.39 -5.28 18.17
CA GLY A 261 12.42 -6.73 17.99
C GLY A 261 11.07 -7.44 18.11
N THR A 262 9.99 -6.67 18.29
CA THR A 262 8.62 -7.15 18.14
C THR A 262 8.22 -7.11 16.66
N GLU A 263 7.41 -8.08 16.23
CA GLU A 263 6.88 -8.21 14.87
C GLU A 263 5.35 -8.24 14.91
N LEU A 264 4.72 -7.69 13.88
CA LEU A 264 3.27 -7.74 13.66
C LEU A 264 2.90 -8.96 12.82
N ASP A 265 1.74 -9.56 13.10
CA ASP A 265 1.17 -10.60 12.26
C ASP A 265 0.62 -9.98 10.97
N PHE A 266 1.13 -10.42 9.82
CA PHE A 266 0.68 -9.98 8.51
C PHE A 266 -0.69 -10.57 8.16
N ILE A 267 -1.48 -9.79 7.45
CA ILE A 267 -2.76 -10.20 6.88
C ILE A 267 -2.65 -10.04 5.35
N PRO A 268 -2.95 -11.09 4.55
CA PRO A 268 -2.93 -10.98 3.10
C PRO A 268 -3.81 -9.84 2.59
N VAL A 269 -3.23 -9.00 1.75
CA VAL A 269 -3.89 -7.90 1.05
C VAL A 269 -3.39 -7.90 -0.39
N GLN A 270 -4.30 -7.74 -1.35
CA GLN A 270 -3.96 -7.76 -2.79
C GLN A 270 -4.25 -6.42 -3.44
N THR A 271 -3.36 -5.95 -4.32
CA THR A 271 -3.66 -4.80 -5.18
C THR A 271 -4.44 -5.29 -6.39
N VAL A 272 -5.71 -4.93 -6.47
CA VAL A 272 -6.61 -5.34 -7.57
C VAL A 272 -7.33 -4.15 -8.19
N SER A 273 -7.90 -4.32 -9.37
CA SER A 273 -8.82 -3.34 -9.92
C SER A 273 -10.11 -3.26 -9.09
N TYR A 274 -10.71 -2.08 -9.00
CA TYR A 274 -12.02 -1.90 -8.37
C TYR A 274 -13.10 -2.79 -9.04
N GLU A 275 -13.03 -3.01 -10.34
CA GLU A 275 -13.90 -3.94 -11.08
C GLU A 275 -13.74 -5.39 -10.61
N SER A 276 -12.50 -5.87 -10.46
CA SER A 276 -12.21 -7.21 -9.92
C SER A 276 -12.71 -7.33 -8.47
N PHE A 277 -12.47 -6.33 -7.62
CA PHE A 277 -12.99 -6.33 -6.24
C PHE A 277 -14.52 -6.37 -6.19
N LEU A 278 -15.21 -5.54 -6.98
CA LEU A 278 -16.67 -5.48 -7.01
C LEU A 278 -17.30 -6.77 -7.58
N ALA A 279 -16.64 -7.41 -8.56
CA ALA A 279 -17.08 -8.68 -9.12
C ALA A 279 -17.00 -9.82 -8.10
N THR A 280 -15.92 -9.89 -7.31
CA THR A 280 -15.73 -10.90 -6.26
C THR A 280 -16.56 -10.61 -5.02
N HIS A 281 -16.64 -9.35 -4.59
CA HIS A 281 -17.30 -8.90 -3.36
C HIS A 281 -18.41 -7.86 -3.65
N PRO A 282 -19.53 -8.26 -4.30
CA PRO A 282 -20.63 -7.35 -4.63
C PRO A 282 -21.38 -6.81 -3.39
N GLN A 283 -21.07 -7.32 -2.20
CA GLN A 283 -21.56 -6.83 -0.89
C GLN A 283 -20.41 -6.32 0.01
N GLY A 284 -19.22 -6.16 -0.56
CA GLY A 284 -18.07 -5.55 0.11
C GLY A 284 -18.23 -4.03 0.25
N HIS A 285 -17.26 -3.41 0.90
CA HIS A 285 -17.28 -1.99 1.23
C HIS A 285 -16.01 -1.29 0.72
N VAL A 286 -16.12 -0.02 0.35
CA VAL A 286 -15.02 0.80 -0.16
C VAL A 286 -14.77 1.95 0.79
N LEU A 287 -13.52 2.23 1.15
CA LEU A 287 -13.16 3.38 2.00
C LEU A 287 -13.72 4.68 1.40
N SER A 288 -14.51 5.42 2.19
CA SER A 288 -15.23 6.60 1.72
C SER A 288 -14.30 7.79 1.45
N LEU A 289 -14.74 8.71 0.58
CA LEU A 289 -14.13 10.02 0.44
C LEU A 289 -14.34 10.91 1.68
N ASP A 290 -15.34 10.62 2.55
CA ASP A 290 -15.57 11.33 3.82
C ASP A 290 -14.55 10.93 4.90
N THR A 291 -13.32 11.33 4.62
CA THR A 291 -12.11 11.12 5.41
C THR A 291 -11.89 12.18 6.49
N GLY A 292 -12.72 13.24 6.51
CA GLY A 292 -12.46 14.46 7.29
C GLY A 292 -11.36 15.37 6.70
N TYR A 293 -10.72 15.02 5.58
CA TYR A 293 -9.65 15.80 4.96
C TYR A 293 -10.01 16.28 3.55
N SER A 294 -9.64 17.54 3.25
CA SER A 294 -9.64 18.04 1.88
C SER A 294 -8.31 17.68 1.20
N ARG A 295 -8.40 16.80 0.19
CA ARG A 295 -7.28 16.26 -0.60
C ARG A 295 -7.71 16.07 -2.04
N SER A 296 -6.73 16.01 -2.94
CA SER A 296 -6.96 15.74 -4.36
C SER A 296 -6.99 14.23 -4.63
N TYR A 297 -7.91 13.50 -4.02
CA TYR A 297 -8.01 12.05 -4.21
C TYR A 297 -8.15 11.67 -5.70
N GLY A 298 -7.42 10.63 -6.10
CA GLY A 298 -7.29 10.25 -7.53
C GLY A 298 -6.28 11.06 -8.33
N GLN A 299 -5.79 12.21 -7.82
CA GLN A 299 -4.60 12.86 -8.36
C GLN A 299 -3.34 12.31 -7.68
N ASN A 300 -2.52 11.60 -8.45
CA ASN A 300 -1.22 11.09 -8.03
C ASN A 300 -0.19 12.25 -7.89
N PRO A 301 0.43 12.43 -6.71
CA PRO A 301 1.51 13.41 -6.52
C PRO A 301 2.88 12.91 -7.00
N TYR A 302 3.02 11.63 -7.35
CA TYR A 302 4.23 10.95 -7.85
C TYR A 302 4.11 10.64 -9.36
N GLU A 303 3.75 11.63 -10.18
CA GLU A 303 3.60 11.44 -11.62
C GLU A 303 4.92 10.99 -12.28
N PHE A 304 4.81 10.04 -13.22
CA PHE A 304 5.89 9.34 -13.92
C PHE A 304 6.85 8.52 -13.05
N TYR A 305 6.57 8.34 -11.75
CA TYR A 305 7.48 7.60 -10.88
C TYR A 305 7.63 6.13 -11.31
N ASP A 306 6.54 5.51 -11.73
CA ASP A 306 6.47 4.14 -12.23
C ASP A 306 7.18 3.89 -13.58
N SER A 307 7.67 4.94 -14.22
CA SER A 307 8.51 4.89 -15.43
C SER A 307 9.86 5.62 -15.26
N SER A 308 10.21 6.01 -14.03
CA SER A 308 11.51 6.56 -13.68
C SER A 308 12.59 5.46 -13.67
N SER A 309 13.85 5.86 -13.87
CA SER A 309 15.02 5.00 -13.64
C SER A 309 15.70 5.26 -12.29
N ARG A 310 15.15 6.17 -11.47
CA ARG A 310 15.70 6.56 -10.18
C ARG A 310 14.60 6.55 -9.12
N PRO A 311 14.70 5.71 -8.07
CA PRO A 311 13.85 5.76 -6.90
C PRO A 311 13.94 7.12 -6.20
N PHE A 312 12.84 7.59 -5.61
CA PHE A 312 12.85 8.80 -4.81
C PHE A 312 13.57 8.56 -3.48
N LEU A 313 14.36 9.55 -3.06
CA LEU A 313 15.05 9.62 -1.77
C LEU A 313 15.97 8.42 -1.42
N LEU A 314 16.29 7.55 -2.39
CA LEU A 314 17.15 6.39 -2.17
C LEU A 314 18.63 6.79 -2.27
N GLY A 315 19.40 6.49 -1.23
CA GLY A 315 20.84 6.74 -1.16
C GLY A 315 21.66 5.46 -1.04
N GLY A 316 22.89 5.49 -1.56
CA GLY A 316 23.83 4.36 -1.49
C GLY A 316 23.75 3.41 -2.70
N PRO A 317 24.51 2.30 -2.68
CA PRO A 317 24.42 1.26 -3.69
C PRO A 317 23.14 0.45 -3.52
N PHE A 318 22.54 0.05 -4.64
CA PHE A 318 21.41 -0.89 -4.72
C PHE A 318 21.83 -2.12 -5.53
N ASP A 319 21.05 -3.18 -5.45
CA ASP A 319 21.29 -4.43 -6.18
C ASP A 319 21.01 -4.24 -7.68
N ASP A 320 22.00 -4.54 -8.53
CA ASP A 320 21.99 -4.30 -9.97
C ASP A 320 21.51 -5.50 -10.81
N ARG A 321 20.96 -6.56 -10.18
CA ARG A 321 20.38 -7.71 -10.90
C ARG A 321 19.12 -7.36 -11.71
N LEU A 322 18.39 -6.31 -11.33
CA LEU A 322 17.24 -5.74 -12.04
C LEU A 322 17.29 -4.20 -11.94
N GLU A 323 16.53 -3.50 -12.78
CA GLU A 323 16.39 -2.03 -12.63
C GLU A 323 15.68 -1.69 -11.31
N PRO A 324 16.07 -0.62 -10.59
CA PRO A 324 15.56 -0.34 -9.24
C PRO A 324 14.02 -0.28 -9.13
N LEU A 325 13.37 0.27 -10.16
CA LEU A 325 11.92 0.45 -10.24
C LEU A 325 11.23 -0.62 -11.10
N THR A 326 11.91 -1.73 -11.41
CA THR A 326 11.22 -2.94 -11.88
C THR A 326 10.20 -3.36 -10.82
N ARG A 327 8.93 -3.46 -11.21
CA ARG A 327 7.89 -4.05 -10.36
C ARG A 327 8.18 -5.53 -10.16
N VAL A 328 8.12 -5.98 -8.92
CA VAL A 328 8.31 -7.37 -8.54
C VAL A 328 7.21 -7.78 -7.57
N LEU A 329 6.82 -9.05 -7.68
CA LEU A 329 6.01 -9.75 -6.69
C LEU A 329 6.96 -10.43 -5.71
N ALA A 330 7.08 -9.90 -4.50
CA ALA A 330 7.99 -10.39 -3.47
C ALA A 330 7.29 -11.33 -2.49
N LEU A 331 7.99 -12.38 -2.08
CA LEU A 331 7.60 -13.38 -1.10
C LEU A 331 8.66 -13.49 -0.01
N ARG A 332 8.22 -13.82 1.21
CA ARG A 332 9.08 -14.05 2.37
C ARG A 332 8.57 -15.21 3.21
N ASP A 333 9.49 -15.96 3.81
CA ASP A 333 9.21 -17.02 4.78
C ASP A 333 10.38 -17.08 5.78
N GLY A 334 10.22 -16.43 6.93
CA GLY A 334 11.29 -16.24 7.91
C GLY A 334 12.50 -15.51 7.33
N GLY A 335 13.58 -16.24 7.07
CA GLY A 335 14.82 -15.73 6.47
C GLY A 335 14.97 -16.00 4.97
N GLU A 336 14.05 -16.73 4.36
CA GLU A 336 14.02 -16.98 2.91
C GLU A 336 13.17 -15.91 2.22
N GLY A 337 13.59 -15.49 1.03
CA GLY A 337 12.85 -14.52 0.21
C GLY A 337 13.00 -14.83 -1.27
N ALA A 338 11.95 -14.56 -2.04
CA ALA A 338 11.97 -14.70 -3.49
C ALA A 338 11.20 -13.55 -4.17
N VAL A 339 11.56 -13.20 -5.39
CA VAL A 339 10.78 -12.31 -6.27
C VAL A 339 10.42 -12.98 -7.58
N ILE A 340 9.27 -12.61 -8.13
CA ILE A 340 8.94 -12.82 -9.54
C ILE A 340 8.86 -11.44 -10.21
N PRO A 341 9.67 -11.12 -11.24
CA PRO A 341 9.53 -9.89 -12.00
C PRO A 341 8.14 -9.79 -12.64
N LEU A 342 7.46 -8.65 -12.46
CA LEU A 342 6.05 -8.52 -12.83
C LEU A 342 5.82 -8.69 -14.33
N ASP A 343 6.73 -8.22 -15.19
CA ASP A 343 6.65 -8.43 -16.64
C ASP A 343 6.69 -9.94 -17.00
N ALA A 344 7.58 -10.69 -16.36
CA ALA A 344 7.69 -12.14 -16.56
C ALA A 344 6.50 -12.91 -15.97
N LEU A 345 5.78 -12.34 -15.01
CA LEU A 345 4.51 -12.88 -14.52
C LEU A 345 3.36 -12.51 -15.47
N ALA A 346 3.31 -11.28 -15.98
CA ALA A 346 2.30 -10.79 -16.92
C ALA A 346 2.33 -11.54 -18.26
N GLU A 347 3.53 -11.89 -18.76
CA GLU A 347 3.68 -12.73 -19.96
C GLU A 347 3.11 -14.15 -19.78
N ARG A 348 3.33 -14.76 -18.60
CA ARG A 348 2.98 -16.17 -18.33
C ARG A 348 1.58 -16.34 -17.75
N ARG A 349 1.04 -15.33 -17.06
CA ARG A 349 -0.27 -15.25 -16.40
C ARG A 349 -0.52 -16.22 -15.25
N VAL A 350 0.06 -17.41 -15.30
CA VAL A 350 0.06 -18.43 -14.24
C VAL A 350 1.47 -19.00 -14.13
N VAL A 351 2.09 -18.86 -12.96
CA VAL A 351 3.45 -19.35 -12.69
C VAL A 351 3.41 -20.26 -11.45
N PRO A 352 3.42 -21.60 -11.63
CA PRO A 352 3.61 -22.52 -10.52
C PRO A 352 5.09 -22.54 -10.09
N PHE A 353 5.35 -22.57 -8.79
CA PHE A 353 6.70 -22.61 -8.22
C PHE A 353 6.72 -23.27 -6.84
N SER A 354 7.89 -23.63 -6.35
CA SER A 354 8.08 -24.11 -4.98
C SER A 354 8.83 -23.06 -4.16
N PHE A 355 8.36 -22.74 -2.95
CA PHE A 355 9.00 -21.77 -2.05
C PHE A 355 8.75 -22.18 -0.59
N ALA A 356 9.78 -22.10 0.27
CA ALA A 356 9.72 -22.54 1.67
C ALA A 356 9.11 -23.95 1.87
N GLY A 357 9.38 -24.86 0.94
CA GLY A 357 8.83 -26.23 0.94
C GLY A 357 7.34 -26.36 0.58
N ARG A 358 6.66 -25.27 0.19
CA ARG A 358 5.27 -25.23 -0.27
C ARG A 358 5.20 -25.20 -1.81
N GLU A 359 4.21 -25.88 -2.38
CA GLU A 359 3.85 -25.77 -3.80
C GLU A 359 2.89 -24.60 -3.99
N LEU A 360 3.34 -23.54 -4.66
CA LEU A 360 2.64 -22.27 -4.81
C LEU A 360 2.30 -21.97 -6.28
N VAL A 361 1.42 -20.99 -6.49
CA VAL A 361 1.11 -20.42 -7.79
C VAL A 361 0.97 -18.92 -7.69
N ALA A 362 1.68 -18.19 -8.54
CA ALA A 362 1.48 -16.77 -8.77
C ALA A 362 0.56 -16.58 -9.98
N LEU A 363 -0.44 -15.73 -9.82
CA LEU A 363 -1.47 -15.39 -10.80
C LEU A 363 -1.36 -13.91 -11.19
N PHE A 364 -1.78 -13.58 -12.40
CA PHE A 364 -1.84 -12.19 -12.89
C PHE A 364 -3.07 -11.93 -13.75
N GLU A 365 -3.72 -10.80 -13.48
CA GLU A 365 -4.90 -10.31 -14.20
C GLU A 365 -4.67 -8.85 -14.67
N PRO A 366 -4.71 -8.55 -15.98
CA PRO A 366 -4.61 -7.18 -16.50
C PRO A 366 -5.89 -6.39 -16.22
N GLY A 367 -5.80 -5.07 -16.32
CA GLY A 367 -6.92 -4.15 -16.08
C GLY A 367 -6.81 -3.37 -14.77
N THR A 368 -5.63 -3.31 -14.15
CA THR A 368 -5.38 -2.51 -12.94
C THR A 368 -4.41 -1.39 -13.26
N ALA A 369 -4.86 -0.14 -13.14
CA ALA A 369 -4.06 1.03 -13.48
C ALA A 369 -2.97 1.30 -12.44
N SER A 370 -1.82 1.81 -12.87
CA SER A 370 -0.74 2.21 -11.97
C SER A 370 -1.07 3.51 -11.25
N ALA A 371 -1.17 3.45 -9.91
CA ALA A 371 -1.30 4.64 -9.05
C ALA A 371 -0.10 5.61 -9.13
N LEU A 372 1.00 5.21 -9.78
CA LEU A 372 2.28 5.92 -9.78
C LEU A 372 2.74 6.34 -11.20
N ASP A 373 1.90 6.19 -12.24
CA ASP A 373 2.23 6.54 -13.63
C ASP A 373 1.72 7.93 -14.04
N ARG A 374 0.40 8.13 -14.13
CA ARG A 374 -0.20 9.42 -14.55
C ARG A 374 -0.72 10.23 -13.39
N ARG A 375 -0.89 11.54 -13.60
CA ARG A 375 -1.53 12.42 -12.62
C ARG A 375 -2.94 11.95 -12.29
N ASN A 376 -3.76 11.56 -13.26
CA ASN A 376 -5.04 10.88 -12.99
C ASN A 376 -4.77 9.38 -12.89
N ILE A 377 -5.01 8.77 -11.72
CA ILE A 377 -4.70 7.35 -11.47
C ILE A 377 -5.39 6.41 -12.48
N ALA A 378 -6.65 6.70 -12.84
CA ALA A 378 -7.40 5.90 -13.82
C ALA A 378 -6.88 6.00 -15.27
N GLU A 379 -5.96 6.94 -15.56
CA GLU A 379 -5.24 7.06 -16.84
C GLU A 379 -3.85 6.41 -16.82
N GLY A 380 -3.45 5.84 -15.67
CA GLY A 380 -2.19 5.11 -15.51
C GLY A 380 -2.11 3.89 -16.43
N ARG A 381 -0.89 3.54 -16.86
CA ARG A 381 -0.63 2.28 -17.57
C ARG A 381 -1.17 1.08 -16.78
N ASP A 382 -1.62 0.06 -17.50
CA ASP A 382 -1.96 -1.23 -16.90
C ASP A 382 -0.70 -1.87 -16.30
N VAL A 383 -0.77 -2.19 -15.01
CA VAL A 383 0.23 -2.96 -14.25
C VAL A 383 -0.32 -4.30 -13.80
N GLY A 384 -1.63 -4.54 -14.01
CA GLY A 384 -2.34 -5.72 -13.55
C GLY A 384 -2.41 -5.87 -12.02
N ALA A 385 -3.21 -6.85 -11.65
CA ALA A 385 -3.37 -7.36 -10.30
C ALA A 385 -2.57 -8.66 -10.16
N THR A 386 -2.00 -8.90 -8.98
CA THR A 386 -1.31 -10.14 -8.65
C THR A 386 -2.03 -10.90 -7.54
N GLY A 387 -1.73 -12.18 -7.42
CA GLY A 387 -2.10 -12.99 -6.26
C GLY A 387 -1.21 -14.22 -6.16
N VAL A 388 -0.85 -14.61 -4.94
CA VAL A 388 -0.13 -15.86 -4.69
C VAL A 388 -0.93 -16.75 -3.77
N PHE A 389 -1.02 -18.02 -4.15
CA PHE A 389 -1.81 -19.00 -3.44
C PHE A 389 -1.06 -20.33 -3.27
N VAL A 390 -1.46 -21.10 -2.26
CA VAL A 390 -1.09 -22.52 -2.18
C VAL A 390 -1.73 -23.25 -3.36
N ARG A 391 -0.94 -23.94 -4.17
CA ARG A 391 -1.38 -24.60 -5.42
C ARG A 391 -2.11 -25.93 -5.15
N SER A 392 -2.82 -26.04 -4.03
CA SER A 392 -3.59 -27.24 -3.68
C SER A 392 -4.84 -26.90 -2.90
N VAL A 393 -5.94 -27.58 -3.22
CA VAL A 393 -7.21 -27.54 -2.48
C VAL A 393 -7.56 -28.97 -2.08
N ASP A 394 -7.99 -29.18 -0.84
CA ASP A 394 -8.30 -30.49 -0.25
C ASP A 394 -7.19 -31.56 -0.43
N GLY A 395 -5.92 -31.12 -0.38
CA GLY A 395 -4.74 -31.97 -0.56
C GLY A 395 -4.48 -32.42 -2.00
N ARG A 396 -5.20 -31.87 -2.99
CA ARG A 396 -4.99 -32.12 -4.42
C ARG A 396 -4.30 -30.92 -5.07
N LEU A 397 -3.16 -31.17 -5.71
CA LEU A 397 -2.42 -30.20 -6.51
C LEU A 397 -3.25 -29.73 -7.72
N LEU A 398 -3.25 -28.43 -8.00
CA LEU A 398 -4.02 -27.80 -9.08
C LEU A 398 -3.19 -27.62 -10.35
N ASP A 399 -3.84 -27.78 -11.51
CA ASP A 399 -3.27 -27.51 -12.84
C ASP A 399 -3.96 -26.27 -13.44
N LEU A 400 -3.59 -25.09 -12.93
CA LEU A 400 -4.22 -23.82 -13.28
C LEU A 400 -3.72 -23.29 -14.64
N SER A 401 -4.64 -22.74 -15.42
CA SER A 401 -4.38 -22.05 -16.68
C SER A 401 -5.38 -20.91 -16.88
N VAL A 402 -5.08 -19.93 -17.74
CA VAL A 402 -6.03 -18.83 -18.02
C VAL A 402 -7.31 -19.40 -18.65
N GLY A 403 -8.45 -19.14 -18.00
CA GLY A 403 -9.76 -19.61 -18.44
C GLY A 403 -10.22 -18.93 -19.74
N ALA A 404 -10.93 -19.67 -20.59
CA ALA A 404 -11.41 -19.16 -21.89
C ALA A 404 -12.43 -18.00 -21.78
N GLY A 405 -13.00 -17.78 -20.59
CA GLY A 405 -13.90 -16.67 -20.27
C GLY A 405 -13.33 -15.68 -19.25
N GLY A 406 -12.01 -15.71 -18.98
CA GLY A 406 -11.39 -15.04 -17.84
C GLY A 406 -11.10 -15.98 -16.68
N GLY A 407 -10.49 -15.45 -15.62
CA GLY A 407 -10.06 -16.21 -14.43
C GLY A 407 -9.03 -17.31 -14.72
N PHE A 408 -8.89 -18.23 -13.78
CA PHE A 408 -7.87 -19.27 -13.73
C PHE A 408 -8.53 -20.65 -13.55
N ALA A 409 -8.62 -21.41 -14.63
CA ALA A 409 -9.27 -22.72 -14.66
C ALA A 409 -8.31 -23.85 -14.26
N ASP A 410 -8.70 -24.68 -13.29
CA ASP A 410 -8.04 -25.96 -13.01
C ASP A 410 -8.45 -27.00 -14.06
N ALA A 411 -7.49 -27.45 -14.87
CA ALA A 411 -7.73 -28.43 -15.93
C ALA A 411 -8.27 -29.78 -15.41
N THR A 412 -8.11 -30.08 -14.12
CA THR A 412 -8.56 -31.34 -13.52
C THR A 412 -10.05 -31.32 -13.14
N THR A 413 -10.56 -30.21 -12.60
CA THR A 413 -11.94 -30.10 -12.09
C THR A 413 -12.84 -29.22 -12.93
N GLY A 414 -12.28 -28.31 -13.73
CA GLY A 414 -13.03 -27.27 -14.43
C GLY A 414 -13.50 -26.12 -13.53
N VAL A 415 -13.12 -26.10 -12.24
CA VAL A 415 -13.33 -24.93 -11.38
C VAL A 415 -12.49 -23.78 -11.90
N VAL A 416 -13.09 -22.59 -12.01
CA VAL A 416 -12.41 -21.34 -12.35
C VAL A 416 -12.29 -20.52 -11.09
N TYR A 417 -11.09 -19.98 -10.84
CA TYR A 417 -10.82 -19.05 -9.75
C TYR A 417 -10.66 -17.63 -10.30
N ASP A 418 -11.02 -16.60 -9.55
CA ASP A 418 -10.67 -15.22 -9.86
C ASP A 418 -9.27 -14.85 -9.31
N ILE A 419 -8.86 -13.58 -9.46
CA ILE A 419 -7.55 -13.08 -9.00
C ILE A 419 -7.42 -13.02 -7.47
N LEU A 420 -8.53 -12.99 -6.74
CA LEU A 420 -8.59 -13.07 -5.28
C LEU A 420 -8.69 -14.53 -4.79
N GLY A 421 -8.63 -15.51 -5.70
CA GLY A 421 -8.64 -16.93 -5.39
C GLY A 421 -10.02 -17.50 -5.07
N GLN A 422 -11.10 -16.74 -5.29
CA GLN A 422 -12.45 -17.22 -5.03
C GLN A 422 -12.95 -18.12 -6.18
N PRO A 423 -13.66 -19.23 -5.88
CA PRO A 423 -14.11 -20.18 -6.89
C PRO A 423 -15.41 -19.74 -7.57
N SER A 424 -15.57 -20.10 -8.84
CA SER A 424 -16.76 -19.82 -9.66
C SER A 424 -18.07 -20.42 -9.12
N ASP A 425 -17.98 -21.42 -8.24
CA ASP A 425 -19.08 -21.88 -7.40
C ASP A 425 -18.80 -21.40 -5.96
N PRO A 426 -19.58 -20.46 -5.40
CA PRO A 426 -19.37 -19.95 -4.04
C PRO A 426 -19.49 -21.00 -2.92
N ALA A 427 -19.97 -22.22 -3.21
CA ALA A 427 -19.93 -23.34 -2.28
C ALA A 427 -18.63 -24.17 -2.35
N GLY A 428 -17.75 -23.86 -3.32
CA GLY A 428 -16.43 -24.46 -3.46
C GLY A 428 -15.40 -23.91 -2.48
N ALA A 429 -14.29 -24.61 -2.34
CA ALA A 429 -13.16 -24.12 -1.55
C ALA A 429 -12.31 -23.13 -2.35
N ALA A 430 -12.10 -21.94 -1.77
CA ALA A 430 -11.19 -20.92 -2.28
C ALA A 430 -9.72 -21.37 -2.18
N LEU A 431 -8.85 -20.68 -2.92
CA LEU A 431 -7.41 -20.85 -2.81
C LEU A 431 -6.91 -20.22 -1.51
N GLU A 432 -6.01 -20.90 -0.78
CA GLU A 432 -5.37 -20.33 0.42
C GLU A 432 -4.38 -19.24 0.00
N PRO A 433 -4.59 -17.95 0.36
CA PRO A 433 -3.68 -16.88 -0.02
C PRO A 433 -2.37 -16.99 0.76
N VAL A 434 -1.27 -16.75 0.07
CA VAL A 434 0.07 -16.66 0.66
C VAL A 434 0.46 -15.20 0.77
N GLU A 435 1.10 -14.84 1.87
CA GLU A 435 1.62 -13.50 2.07
C GLU A 435 2.64 -13.12 0.97
N HIS A 436 2.41 -11.98 0.32
CA HIS A 436 3.24 -11.44 -0.74
C HIS A 436 3.11 -9.92 -0.78
N LEU A 437 4.05 -9.25 -1.44
CA LEU A 437 4.03 -7.81 -1.70
C LEU A 437 4.19 -7.55 -3.19
N ASP A 438 3.26 -6.82 -3.80
CA ASP A 438 3.62 -5.98 -4.94
C ASP A 438 4.61 -4.93 -4.44
N THR A 439 5.71 -4.71 -5.14
CA THR A 439 6.76 -3.77 -4.70
C THR A 439 7.71 -3.40 -5.84
N PHE A 440 8.61 -2.45 -5.60
CA PHE A 440 9.75 -2.19 -6.49
C PHE A 440 10.98 -3.01 -6.07
N TRP A 441 11.77 -3.44 -7.06
CA TRP A 441 12.97 -4.24 -6.84
C TRP A 441 13.93 -3.67 -5.79
N PHE A 442 14.16 -2.34 -5.80
CA PHE A 442 15.07 -1.71 -4.85
C PHE A 442 14.66 -1.96 -3.39
N ALA A 443 13.36 -2.01 -3.11
CA ALA A 443 12.84 -2.25 -1.76
C ALA A 443 13.01 -3.73 -1.39
N ALA A 444 12.55 -4.64 -2.26
CA ALA A 444 12.69 -6.08 -2.06
C ALA A 444 14.15 -6.49 -1.77
N ALA A 445 15.10 -6.03 -2.59
CA ALA A 445 16.52 -6.32 -2.41
C ALA A 445 17.16 -5.63 -1.20
N ALA A 446 16.65 -4.45 -0.78
CA ALA A 446 17.18 -3.75 0.40
C ALA A 446 16.73 -4.39 1.73
N PHE A 447 15.54 -4.98 1.78
CA PHE A 447 15.05 -5.72 2.95
C PHE A 447 15.50 -7.20 2.94
N TYR A 448 15.71 -7.80 1.75
CA TYR A 448 16.18 -9.17 1.59
C TYR A 448 17.37 -9.25 0.61
N PRO A 449 18.62 -9.03 1.06
CA PRO A 449 19.79 -8.98 0.17
C PRO A 449 20.05 -10.27 -0.62
N ASP A 450 19.80 -11.43 0.01
CA ASP A 450 20.00 -12.76 -0.60
C ASP A 450 18.77 -13.27 -1.39
N ILE A 451 17.81 -12.39 -1.71
CA ILE A 451 16.53 -12.75 -2.37
C ILE A 451 16.72 -13.47 -3.71
N GLU A 452 16.01 -14.59 -3.93
CA GLU A 452 16.04 -15.34 -5.19
C GLU A 452 15.17 -14.66 -6.26
N ILE A 453 15.58 -14.72 -7.53
CA ILE A 453 14.76 -14.25 -8.67
C ILE A 453 14.20 -15.46 -9.41
N ILE A 454 12.89 -15.70 -9.27
CA ILE A 454 12.18 -16.82 -9.86
C ILE A 454 11.79 -16.51 -11.31
N GLY A 455 12.11 -17.44 -12.21
CA GLY A 455 11.67 -17.39 -13.62
C GLY A 455 12.63 -16.70 -14.59
N GLN A 456 13.93 -16.68 -14.29
CA GLN A 456 14.99 -16.48 -15.30
C GLN A 456 15.25 -17.76 -16.12
#